data_AF-A0A4U7D105-F1
#
_entry.id   AF-A0A4U7D105-F1
#
_cell.length_a   1.000
_cell.length_b   1.000
_cell.length_c   1.000
_cell.angle_alpha   90.00
_cell.angle_beta   90.00
_cell.angle_gamma   90.00
#
_symmetry.space_group_name_H-M   'P 1'
#
loop_
_entity.id
_entity.type
_entity.pdbx_description
1 polymer ?
#
loop_
_entity_poly.entity_id
_entity_poly.type
_entity_poly.pdbx_seq_one_letter_code
_entity_poly.pdbx_strand_id
1 'polypeptide(L)'
;MSDDRKQLTSTQQAILYKKDENPDWSNAEIADAVGCSDSHVSTTLRKWDPDDMDDDGTVSVPSSEYPDAIPAEEVDSGIYPAAIVGVSIAWMAGVAGIFVQGGATTILGTLVAVGTWIGLPIVIALDSMSLHKQKAPFRPNRMVWPAVSLVFGVVGGFAYLVARVSNL
;
A
#
# COMPACT_ATOMS: atom_id res chain seq x y z
N MET A 1 -7.71 26.77 15.40
CA MET A 1 -7.83 26.01 14.15
C MET A 1 -7.03 26.77 13.12
N SER A 2 -5.83 26.28 12.79
CA SER A 2 -5.13 26.74 11.58
C SER A 2 -5.83 26.07 10.41
N ASP A 3 -6.42 26.83 9.50
CA ASP A 3 -6.89 26.29 8.23
C ASP A 3 -5.66 25.74 7.49
N ASP A 4 -5.55 24.41 7.37
CA ASP A 4 -4.49 23.75 6.62
C ASP A 4 -4.72 23.99 5.13
N ARG A 5 -4.52 25.23 4.68
CA ARG A 5 -4.58 25.63 3.28
C ARG A 5 -3.25 25.36 2.60
N LYS A 6 -3.31 24.85 1.37
CA LYS A 6 -2.12 24.54 0.59
C LYS A 6 -1.90 25.57 -0.50
N GLN A 7 -0.71 26.16 -0.50
CA GLN A 7 -0.25 26.99 -1.63
C GLN A 7 -0.01 26.10 -2.85
N LEU A 8 -0.70 26.41 -3.95
CA LEU A 8 -0.44 25.79 -5.25
C LEU A 8 0.80 26.39 -5.91
N THR A 9 1.39 25.66 -6.85
CA THR A 9 2.47 26.23 -7.67
C THR A 9 1.92 27.25 -8.64
N SER A 10 2.74 28.20 -9.08
CA SER A 10 2.34 29.22 -10.06
C SER A 10 1.76 28.61 -11.34
N THR A 11 2.30 27.48 -11.81
CA THR A 11 1.77 26.75 -12.97
C THR A 11 0.40 26.13 -12.70
N GLN A 12 0.19 25.55 -11.51
CA GLN A 12 -1.11 24.97 -11.14
C GLN A 12 -2.19 26.03 -11.02
N GLN A 13 -1.85 27.18 -10.40
CA GLN A 13 -2.74 28.33 -10.33
C GLN A 13 -3.09 28.84 -11.73
N ALA A 14 -2.09 28.99 -12.62
CA ALA A 14 -2.33 29.42 -14.00
C ALA A 14 -3.24 28.47 -14.78
N ILE A 15 -3.12 27.15 -14.55
CA ILE A 15 -4.02 26.15 -15.14
C ILE A 15 -5.45 26.34 -14.64
N LEU A 16 -5.65 26.49 -13.32
CA LEU A 16 -6.98 26.66 -12.73
C LEU A 16 -7.62 27.97 -13.20
N TYR A 17 -6.89 29.09 -13.18
CA TYR A 17 -7.38 30.36 -13.72
C TYR A 17 -7.77 30.26 -15.20
N LYS A 18 -6.96 29.58 -16.03
CA LYS A 18 -7.29 29.43 -17.45
C LYS A 18 -8.51 28.55 -17.67
N LYS A 19 -8.71 27.53 -16.84
CA LYS A 19 -9.89 26.66 -16.90
C LYS A 19 -11.15 27.38 -16.45
N ASP A 20 -11.07 28.20 -15.40
CA ASP A 20 -12.17 29.02 -14.91
C ASP A 20 -12.60 30.09 -15.93
N GLU A 21 -11.63 30.85 -16.47
CA GLU A 21 -11.90 31.84 -17.52
C GLU A 21 -12.45 31.23 -18.82
N ASN A 22 -12.10 29.97 -19.11
CA ASN A 22 -12.43 29.29 -20.37
C ASN A 22 -12.88 27.84 -20.12
N PRO A 23 -14.12 27.64 -19.60
CA PRO A 23 -14.59 26.32 -19.19
C PRO A 23 -14.68 25.32 -20.35
N ASP A 24 -14.87 25.80 -21.58
CA ASP A 24 -14.97 24.98 -22.78
C ASP A 24 -13.62 24.62 -23.41
N TRP A 25 -12.51 25.18 -22.92
CA TRP A 25 -11.19 24.84 -23.46
C TRP A 25 -10.81 23.40 -23.14
N SER A 26 -10.21 22.76 -24.15
CA SER A 26 -9.55 21.48 -24.01
C SER A 26 -8.27 21.62 -23.19
N ASN A 27 -7.82 20.50 -22.61
CA ASN A 27 -6.59 20.46 -21.83
C ASN A 27 -5.36 20.87 -22.66
N ALA A 28 -5.37 20.59 -23.97
CA ALA A 28 -4.31 20.97 -24.89
C ALA A 28 -4.24 22.50 -25.09
N GLU A 29 -5.39 23.15 -25.26
CA GLU A 29 -5.46 24.62 -25.41
C GLU A 29 -4.98 25.32 -24.13
N ILE A 30 -5.34 24.80 -22.96
CA ILE A 30 -4.86 25.31 -21.66
C ILE A 30 -3.35 25.08 -21.52
N ALA A 31 -2.86 23.91 -21.94
CA ALA A 31 -1.45 23.56 -21.88
C ALA A 31 -0.60 24.52 -22.73
N ASP A 32 -1.05 24.81 -23.95
CA ASP A 32 -0.40 25.76 -24.86
C ASP A 32 -0.40 27.19 -24.28
N ALA A 33 -1.52 27.61 -23.68
CA ALA A 33 -1.64 28.94 -23.09
C ALA A 33 -0.75 29.14 -21.84
N VAL A 34 -0.61 28.10 -21.01
CA VAL A 34 0.19 28.14 -19.78
C VAL A 34 1.67 27.80 -20.03
N GLY A 35 1.99 27.14 -21.16
CA GLY A 35 3.34 26.67 -21.47
C GLY A 35 3.72 25.41 -20.71
N CYS A 36 2.77 24.48 -20.53
CA CYS A 36 2.99 23.19 -19.87
C CYS A 36 2.54 22.02 -20.74
N SER A 37 2.63 20.78 -20.24
CA SER A 37 2.13 19.61 -20.97
C SER A 37 0.64 19.37 -20.69
N ASP A 38 -0.08 18.86 -21.69
CA ASP A 38 -1.48 18.41 -21.56
C ASP A 38 -1.69 17.45 -20.36
N SER A 39 -0.73 16.56 -20.13
CA SER A 39 -0.74 15.65 -18.98
C SER A 39 -0.66 16.38 -17.62
N HIS A 40 0.03 17.53 -17.57
CA HIS A 40 0.13 18.36 -16.37
C HIS A 40 -1.20 19.05 -16.08
N VAL A 41 -1.87 19.57 -17.13
CA VAL A 41 -3.22 20.13 -17.04
C VAL A 41 -4.20 19.09 -16.52
N SER A 42 -4.26 17.93 -17.17
CA SER A 42 -5.13 16.82 -16.76
C SER A 42 -4.89 16.40 -15.31
N THR A 43 -3.62 16.29 -14.89
CA THR A 43 -3.27 15.92 -13.51
C THR A 43 -3.71 16.97 -12.50
N THR A 44 -3.61 18.26 -12.86
CA THR A 44 -3.99 19.38 -12.00
C THR A 44 -5.50 19.46 -11.84
N LEU A 45 -6.25 19.46 -12.96
CA LEU A 45 -7.72 19.53 -12.96
C LEU A 45 -8.40 18.29 -12.37
N ARG A 46 -7.71 17.14 -12.31
CA ARG A 46 -8.22 15.96 -11.60
C ARG A 46 -8.10 16.09 -10.08
N LYS A 47 -7.19 16.94 -9.62
CA LYS A 47 -6.83 17.04 -8.19
C LYS A 47 -7.47 18.24 -7.51
N TRP A 48 -7.68 19.33 -8.25
CA TRP A 48 -8.15 20.60 -7.72
C TRP A 48 -9.23 21.14 -8.64
N ASP A 49 -10.31 21.62 -8.06
CA ASP A 49 -11.37 22.34 -8.76
C ASP A 49 -10.99 23.82 -8.87
N PRO A 50 -11.17 24.48 -10.03
CA PRO A 50 -10.99 25.93 -10.13
C PRO A 50 -11.86 26.72 -9.14
N ASP A 51 -13.06 26.24 -8.81
CA ASP A 51 -13.99 26.91 -7.88
C ASP A 51 -13.51 26.86 -6.42
N ASP A 52 -12.59 25.94 -6.08
CA ASP A 52 -12.06 25.74 -4.73
C ASP A 52 -10.77 26.56 -4.44
N MET A 53 -10.29 27.33 -5.43
CA MET A 53 -9.06 28.12 -5.31
C MET A 53 -9.36 29.55 -4.87
N ASP A 54 -8.78 29.96 -3.75
CA ASP A 54 -8.85 31.33 -3.24
C ASP A 54 -8.01 32.29 -4.08
N ASP A 55 -8.30 33.59 -3.99
CA ASP A 55 -7.57 34.66 -4.70
C ASP A 55 -6.06 34.73 -4.37
N ASP A 56 -5.64 34.18 -3.23
CA ASP A 56 -4.23 34.07 -2.84
C ASP A 56 -3.53 32.83 -3.43
N GLY A 57 -4.25 32.08 -4.27
CA GLY A 57 -3.77 30.88 -4.95
C GLY A 57 -3.53 29.71 -4.00
N THR A 58 -4.19 29.72 -2.85
CA THR A 58 -4.30 28.55 -1.97
C THR A 58 -5.60 27.82 -2.22
N VAL A 59 -5.61 26.54 -1.92
CA VAL A 59 -6.82 25.71 -1.92
C VAL A 59 -7.04 25.17 -0.52
N SER A 60 -8.31 25.03 -0.16
CA SER A 60 -8.69 24.20 0.97
C SER A 60 -8.19 22.80 0.69
N VAL A 61 -7.28 22.30 1.52
CA VAL A 61 -6.96 20.88 1.49
C VAL A 61 -8.18 20.23 2.16
N PRO A 62 -9.05 19.49 1.45
CA PRO A 62 -9.94 18.59 2.16
C PRO A 62 -9.01 17.75 3.02
N SER A 63 -9.14 17.85 4.35
CA SER A 63 -8.39 17.04 5.32
C SER A 63 -8.44 15.63 4.75
N SER A 64 -7.30 15.17 4.21
CA SER A 64 -7.27 14.23 3.11
C SER A 64 -8.46 13.28 3.15
N GLU A 65 -9.39 13.37 2.20
CA GLU A 65 -10.38 12.31 1.97
C GLU A 65 -9.68 11.12 1.29
N TYR A 66 -8.50 10.77 1.79
CA TYR A 66 -8.16 9.39 1.99
C TYR A 66 -8.87 9.02 3.29
N PRO A 67 -9.72 7.99 3.35
CA PRO A 67 -9.89 7.33 4.63
C PRO A 67 -8.47 6.87 5.03
N ASP A 68 -7.84 7.64 5.90
CA ASP A 68 -6.72 7.23 6.72
C ASP A 68 -7.23 6.00 7.44
N ALA A 69 -6.91 4.84 6.87
CA ALA A 69 -7.42 3.56 7.31
C ALA A 69 -8.94 3.41 7.12
N ILE A 70 -9.35 2.29 6.50
CA ILE A 70 -10.48 1.59 7.12
C ILE A 70 -10.04 1.30 8.56
N PRO A 71 -10.81 1.63 9.62
CA PRO A 71 -10.44 1.31 11.00
C PRO A 71 -9.97 -0.14 11.08
N ALA A 72 -8.92 -0.45 11.84
CA ALA A 72 -8.41 -1.82 11.91
C ALA A 72 -9.49 -2.85 12.27
N GLU A 73 -10.56 -2.44 12.97
CA GLU A 73 -11.73 -3.26 13.24
C GLU A 73 -12.62 -3.58 12.02
N GLU A 74 -12.61 -2.77 10.97
CA GLU A 74 -13.37 -2.97 9.73
C GLU A 74 -12.53 -3.62 8.61
N VAL A 75 -11.21 -3.64 8.75
CA VAL A 75 -10.35 -4.47 7.90
C VAL A 75 -10.68 -5.91 8.23
N ASP A 76 -11.44 -6.57 7.35
CA ASP A 76 -11.71 -7.99 7.46
C ASP A 76 -10.37 -8.70 7.61
N SER A 77 -10.10 -9.12 8.85
CA SER A 77 -8.92 -9.86 9.29
C SER A 77 -8.99 -11.28 8.73
N GLY A 78 -9.34 -11.40 7.45
CA GLY A 78 -9.41 -12.64 6.72
C GLY A 78 -8.16 -13.46 7.04
N ILE A 79 -8.40 -14.75 7.23
CA ILE A 79 -7.58 -15.96 7.49
C ILE A 79 -6.03 -15.84 7.49
N TYR A 80 -5.43 -14.86 6.83
CA TYR A 80 -4.04 -14.69 6.49
C TYR A 80 -3.06 -14.41 7.65
N PRO A 81 -3.32 -13.59 8.69
CA PRO A 81 -2.37 -13.45 9.80
C PRO A 81 -2.25 -14.74 10.62
N ALA A 82 -3.38 -15.42 10.85
CA ALA A 82 -3.39 -16.75 11.47
C ALA A 82 -2.66 -17.79 10.59
N ALA A 83 -2.79 -17.69 9.27
CA ALA A 83 -2.05 -18.54 8.34
C ALA A 83 -0.54 -18.30 8.39
N ILE A 84 -0.06 -17.06 8.47
CA ILE A 84 1.38 -16.77 8.60
C ILE A 84 1.93 -17.34 9.92
N VAL A 85 1.20 -17.18 11.02
CA VAL A 85 1.55 -17.79 12.31
C VAL A 85 1.56 -19.32 12.22
N GLY A 86 0.52 -19.92 11.65
CA GLY A 86 0.41 -21.37 11.49
C GLY A 86 1.54 -21.96 10.63
N VAL A 87 1.86 -21.33 9.51
CA VAL A 87 2.98 -21.75 8.64
C VAL A 87 4.33 -21.60 9.37
N SER A 88 4.50 -20.55 10.16
CA SER A 88 5.73 -20.36 10.96
C SER A 88 5.89 -21.42 12.05
N ILE A 89 4.80 -21.76 12.76
CA ILE A 89 4.80 -22.84 13.76
C ILE A 89 5.11 -24.19 13.09
N ALA A 90 4.48 -24.46 11.95
CA ALA A 90 4.74 -25.67 11.18
C ALA A 90 6.20 -25.75 10.73
N TRP A 91 6.80 -24.64 10.29
CA TRP A 91 8.22 -24.59 9.97
C TRP A 91 9.11 -24.96 11.17
N MET A 92 8.86 -24.36 12.33
CA MET A 92 9.62 -24.68 13.55
C MET A 92 9.47 -26.15 13.95
N ALA A 93 8.26 -26.71 13.87
CA ALA A 93 8.01 -28.12 14.13
C ALA A 93 8.74 -29.03 13.11
N GLY A 94 8.74 -28.63 11.84
CA GLY A 94 9.50 -29.31 10.78
C GLY A 94 10.99 -29.34 11.08
N VAL A 95 11.57 -28.18 11.39
CA VAL A 95 13.00 -28.05 11.76
C VAL A 95 13.32 -28.88 13.00
N ALA A 96 12.49 -28.83 14.04
CA ALA A 96 12.67 -29.67 15.23
C ALA A 96 12.66 -31.17 14.87
N GLY A 97 11.75 -31.60 14.00
CA GLY A 97 11.65 -32.98 13.51
C GLY A 97 12.90 -33.47 12.76
N ILE A 98 13.65 -32.56 12.12
CA ILE A 98 14.93 -32.90 11.47
C ILE A 98 15.98 -33.35 12.50
N PHE A 99 15.98 -32.77 13.71
CA PHE A 99 16.96 -33.08 14.76
C PHE A 99 16.57 -34.27 15.65
N VAL A 100 15.36 -34.82 15.48
CA VAL A 100 14.95 -36.04 16.19
C VAL A 100 15.62 -37.25 15.54
N GLN A 101 16.29 -38.09 16.34
CA GLN A 101 16.88 -39.35 15.87
C GLN A 101 15.78 -40.37 15.51
N GLY A 102 15.35 -40.36 14.24
CA GLY A 102 14.40 -41.33 13.69
C GLY A 102 14.14 -41.07 12.20
N GLY A 103 14.39 -42.06 11.34
CA GLY A 103 14.38 -41.86 9.88
C GLY A 103 13.05 -41.30 9.34
N ALA A 104 11.91 -41.82 9.80
CA ALA A 104 10.59 -41.34 9.37
C ALA A 104 10.30 -39.91 9.85
N THR A 105 10.64 -39.57 11.10
CA THR A 105 10.43 -38.23 11.68
C THR A 105 11.34 -37.18 11.03
N THR A 106 12.59 -37.53 10.71
CA THR A 106 13.51 -36.64 9.99
C THR A 106 13.00 -36.32 8.59
N ILE A 107 12.51 -37.33 7.84
CA ILE A 107 11.95 -37.12 6.49
C ILE A 107 10.72 -36.22 6.55
N LEU A 108 9.80 -36.51 7.48
CA LEU A 108 8.57 -35.72 7.63
C LEU A 108 8.87 -34.29 8.08
N GLY A 109 9.82 -34.11 9.00
CA GLY A 109 10.29 -32.79 9.44
C GLY A 109 10.92 -31.99 8.30
N THR A 110 11.73 -32.64 7.45
CA THR A 110 12.34 -32.00 6.27
C THR A 110 11.28 -31.53 5.28
N LEU A 111 10.29 -32.38 4.96
CA LEU A 111 9.21 -32.02 4.04
C LEU A 111 8.39 -30.85 4.57
N VAL A 112 8.06 -30.86 5.86
CA VAL A 112 7.33 -29.75 6.49
C VAL A 112 8.16 -28.47 6.48
N ALA A 113 9.44 -28.52 6.83
CA ALA A 113 10.32 -27.35 6.85
C ALA A 113 10.49 -26.73 5.45
N VAL A 114 10.71 -27.55 4.42
CA VAL A 114 10.84 -27.06 3.04
C VAL A 114 9.49 -26.56 2.49
N GLY A 115 8.41 -27.29 2.74
CA GLY A 115 7.08 -26.90 2.27
C GLY A 115 6.62 -25.58 2.87
N THR A 116 6.88 -25.36 4.15
CA THR A 116 6.55 -24.11 4.84
C THR A 116 7.49 -22.96 4.48
N TRP A 117 8.75 -23.22 4.13
CA TRP A 117 9.67 -22.21 3.59
C TRP A 117 9.15 -21.59 2.29
N ILE A 118 8.55 -22.41 1.41
CA ILE A 118 7.93 -21.93 0.16
C ILE A 118 6.52 -21.38 0.41
N GLY A 119 5.76 -22.01 1.31
CA GLY A 119 4.39 -21.59 1.63
C GLY A 119 4.32 -20.19 2.25
N LEU A 120 5.30 -19.82 3.07
CA LEU A 120 5.29 -18.56 3.81
C LEU A 120 5.34 -17.30 2.90
N PRO A 121 6.22 -17.21 1.88
CA PRO A 121 6.15 -16.17 0.83
C PRO A 121 4.80 -16.09 0.11
N ILE A 122 4.18 -17.23 -0.18
CA ILE A 122 2.90 -17.28 -0.90
C ILE A 122 1.80 -16.67 -0.02
N VAL A 123 1.73 -17.05 1.25
CA VAL A 123 0.74 -16.51 2.19
C VAL A 123 0.94 -15.00 2.36
N ILE A 124 2.17 -14.52 2.49
CA ILE A 124 2.48 -13.09 2.60
C ILE A 124 2.11 -12.34 1.31
N ALA A 125 2.34 -12.94 0.14
CA ALA A 125 1.93 -12.34 -1.13
C ALA A 125 0.41 -12.20 -1.21
N LEU A 126 -0.33 -13.25 -0.87
CA LEU A 126 -1.80 -13.23 -0.83
C LEU A 126 -2.33 -12.20 0.16
N ASP A 127 -1.74 -12.11 1.35
CA ASP A 127 -2.09 -11.13 2.37
C ASP A 127 -1.87 -9.70 1.87
N SER A 128 -0.69 -9.42 1.29
CA SER A 128 -0.39 -8.11 0.72
C SER A 128 -1.35 -7.74 -0.43
N MET A 129 -1.73 -8.70 -1.28
CA MET A 129 -2.73 -8.47 -2.33
C MET A 129 -4.11 -8.17 -1.75
N SER A 130 -4.51 -8.87 -0.69
CA SER A 130 -5.78 -8.65 -0.01
C SER A 130 -5.87 -7.25 0.60
N LEU A 131 -4.84 -6.84 1.33
CA LEU A 131 -4.76 -5.51 1.97
C LEU A 131 -4.88 -4.37 0.95
N HIS A 132 -4.30 -4.54 -0.24
CA HIS A 132 -4.44 -3.58 -1.32
C HIS A 132 -5.84 -3.50 -1.92
N LYS A 133 -6.58 -4.63 -1.96
CA LYS A 133 -7.97 -4.64 -2.45
C LYS A 133 -8.92 -3.95 -1.47
N GLN A 134 -8.64 -4.08 -0.18
CA GLN A 134 -9.47 -3.52 0.88
C GLN A 134 -9.14 -2.05 1.19
N LYS A 135 -8.19 -1.40 0.50
CA LYS A 135 -7.70 -0.04 0.85
C LYS A 135 -7.29 0.07 2.33
N ALA A 136 -6.68 -0.97 2.88
CA ALA A 136 -6.20 -0.98 4.27
C ALA A 136 -5.18 0.15 4.54
N PRO A 137 -5.03 0.62 5.80
CA PRO A 137 -4.02 1.61 6.18
C PRO A 137 -2.61 1.15 5.82
N PHE A 138 -2.28 -0.08 6.20
CA PHE A 138 -1.03 -0.72 5.86
C PHE A 138 -1.12 -1.40 4.48
N ARG A 139 -0.35 -0.88 3.51
CA ARG A 139 -0.26 -1.41 2.14
C ARG A 139 1.16 -1.88 1.83
N PRO A 140 1.55 -3.06 2.32
CA PRO A 140 2.88 -3.59 2.08
C PRO A 140 3.13 -3.78 0.58
N ASN A 141 4.38 -3.61 0.17
CA ASN A 141 4.76 -3.90 -1.22
C ASN A 141 4.57 -5.40 -1.51
N ARG A 142 3.83 -5.70 -2.57
CA ARG A 142 3.41 -7.06 -2.96
C ARG A 142 4.55 -7.98 -3.40
N MET A 143 5.75 -7.44 -3.63
CA MET A 143 6.94 -8.19 -4.03
C MET A 143 8.01 -8.21 -2.95
N VAL A 144 8.22 -7.09 -2.24
CA VAL A 144 9.32 -6.97 -1.26
C VAL A 144 9.15 -7.94 -0.10
N TRP A 145 7.96 -7.99 0.51
CA TRP A 145 7.75 -8.80 1.70
C TRP A 145 7.77 -10.32 1.43
N PRO A 146 7.17 -10.82 0.34
CA PRO A 146 7.35 -12.22 -0.07
C PRO A 146 8.81 -12.57 -0.37
N ALA A 147 9.57 -11.67 -1.00
CA ALA A 147 10.99 -11.89 -1.28
C ALA A 147 11.82 -11.93 0.01
N VAL A 148 11.60 -10.98 0.92
CA VAL A 148 12.23 -10.95 2.24
C VAL A 148 11.96 -12.25 2.99
N SER A 149 10.72 -12.73 2.98
CA SER A 149 10.38 -13.97 3.66
C SER A 149 10.91 -15.23 2.97
N LEU A 150 11.13 -15.20 1.66
CA LEU A 150 11.76 -16.31 0.93
C LEU A 150 13.26 -16.42 1.27
N VAL A 151 13.93 -15.28 1.47
CA VAL A 151 15.35 -15.21 1.79
C VAL A 151 15.61 -15.48 3.27
N PHE A 152 14.82 -14.87 4.15
CA PHE A 152 15.01 -14.92 5.61
C PHE A 152 14.05 -15.88 6.33
N GLY A 153 13.24 -16.63 5.58
CA GLY A 153 12.29 -17.61 6.12
C GLY A 153 11.34 -17.02 7.15
N VAL A 154 11.24 -17.70 8.29
CA VAL A 154 10.37 -17.30 9.41
C VAL A 154 10.76 -15.93 10.00
N VAL A 155 12.04 -15.54 9.97
CA VAL A 155 12.46 -14.21 10.45
C VAL A 155 11.84 -13.11 9.59
N GLY A 156 11.85 -13.29 8.27
CA GLY A 156 11.20 -12.38 7.33
C GLY A 156 9.67 -12.36 7.49
N GLY A 157 9.07 -13.52 7.73
CA GLY A 157 7.63 -13.62 8.03
C GLY A 157 7.21 -12.95 9.34
N PHE A 158 8.04 -13.06 10.37
CA PHE A 158 7.80 -12.42 11.66
C PHE A 158 7.97 -10.89 11.55
N ALA A 159 9.01 -10.42 10.86
CA ALA A 159 9.19 -8.99 10.59
C ALA A 159 7.99 -8.41 9.83
N TYR A 160 7.44 -9.15 8.87
CA TYR A 160 6.20 -8.76 8.18
C TYR A 160 5.01 -8.67 9.13
N LEU A 161 4.81 -9.67 10.00
CA LEU A 161 3.72 -9.66 10.98
C LEU A 161 3.83 -8.47 11.94
N VAL A 162 5.02 -8.18 12.46
CA VAL A 162 5.25 -7.01 13.33
C VAL A 162 4.94 -5.73 12.57
N ALA A 163 5.49 -5.56 11.37
CA ALA A 163 5.22 -4.38 10.54
C ALA A 163 3.72 -4.23 10.24
N ARG A 164 3.00 -5.32 10.02
CA ARG A 164 1.56 -5.30 9.81
C ARG A 164 0.80 -4.89 11.07
N VAL A 165 1.08 -5.49 12.22
CA VAL A 165 0.38 -5.22 13.50
C VAL A 165 0.67 -3.82 14.01
N SER A 166 1.88 -3.29 13.81
CA SER A 166 2.22 -1.92 14.23
C SER A 166 1.57 -0.82 13.36
N ASN A 167 1.00 -1.17 12.21
CA ASN A 167 0.35 -0.24 11.28
C ASN A 167 -1.14 -0.57 11.06
N LEU A 168 -1.71 -1.43 11.91
CA LEU A 168 -3.15 -1.58 12.12
C LEU A 168 -3.54 -0.66 13.28
#